data_AF-A0A9E2PBH4-F1
#
_entry.id   AF-A0A9E2PBH4-F1
#
_cell.length_a   1.000
_cell.length_b   1.000
_cell.length_c   1.000
_cell.angle_alpha   90.00
_cell.angle_beta   90.00
_cell.angle_gamma   90.00
#
_symmetry.space_group_name_H-M   'P 1'
#
loop_
_entity.id
_entity.type
_entity.pdbx_description
1 polymer ?
#
loop_
_entity_poly.entity_id
_entity_poly.type
_entity_poly.pdbx_seq_one_letter_code
_entity_poly.pdbx_strand_id
1 'polypeptide(L)'
;MNSLKIDNFIPISFNKSEQITSNGSTEFKDVIKTAIDNVNDLEKDGDKSIVNLLQGKEDVHTTMIALQKADISMRMLLSVRNKALEAYKEIMHMQF
;
A
#
# COMPACT_ATOMS: atom_id res chain seq x y z
N MET A 1 28.79 -13.19 -8.62
CA MET A 1 27.46 -12.74 -9.09
C MET A 1 26.51 -12.86 -7.91
N ASN A 2 26.33 -11.78 -7.16
CA ASN A 2 25.50 -11.81 -5.96
C ASN A 2 24.03 -11.71 -6.37
N SER A 3 23.28 -12.72 -5.97
CA SER A 3 21.84 -12.84 -6.17
C SER A 3 21.12 -11.65 -5.55
N LEU A 4 20.52 -10.84 -6.41
CA LEU A 4 19.49 -9.86 -6.04
C LEU A 4 18.25 -10.64 -5.62
N LYS A 5 18.23 -11.06 -4.37
CA LYS A 5 17.03 -11.62 -3.74
C LYS A 5 16.09 -10.48 -3.40
N ILE A 6 15.05 -10.31 -4.21
CA ILE A 6 13.91 -9.44 -3.89
C ILE A 6 13.03 -10.21 -2.90
N ASP A 7 13.53 -10.41 -1.68
CA ASP A 7 12.85 -11.21 -0.66
C ASP A 7 11.96 -10.36 0.27
N ASN A 8 11.86 -9.04 0.07
CA ASN A 8 11.16 -8.16 1.01
C ASN A 8 9.91 -7.49 0.42
N PHE A 9 9.00 -8.33 -0.09
CA PHE A 9 7.59 -7.98 -0.18
C PHE A 9 7.10 -7.67 1.24
N ILE A 10 6.83 -6.40 1.53
CA ILE A 10 6.01 -6.05 2.71
C ILE A 10 4.56 -6.10 2.20
N PRO A 11 3.81 -7.17 2.46
CA PRO A 11 2.38 -7.15 2.19
C PRO A 11 1.77 -6.02 3.02
N ILE A 12 0.83 -5.27 2.43
CA ILE A 12 -0.06 -4.41 3.22
C ILE A 12 -0.70 -5.34 4.25
N SER A 13 -0.23 -5.21 5.49
CA SER A 13 -0.62 -6.11 6.57
C SER A 13 -2.00 -5.67 7.03
N PHE A 14 -3.01 -6.29 6.44
CA PHE A 14 -4.36 -6.29 7.00
C PHE A 14 -4.26 -7.07 8.31
N ASN A 15 -4.11 -6.34 9.43
CA ASN A 15 -4.13 -6.95 10.74
C ASN A 15 -5.51 -7.61 10.92
N LYS A 16 -5.55 -8.93 10.68
CA LYS A 16 -6.70 -9.77 10.97
C LYS A 16 -6.72 -9.93 12.48
N SER A 17 -7.45 -9.03 13.14
CA SER A 17 -7.87 -9.25 14.51
C SER A 17 -8.71 -10.53 14.55
N GLU A 18 -8.14 -11.58 15.14
CA GLU A 18 -8.91 -12.71 15.62
C GLU A 18 -9.85 -12.22 16.71
N GLN A 19 -11.10 -11.96 16.32
CA GLN A 19 -12.33 -12.39 16.98
C GLN A 19 -13.48 -11.60 16.38
N ILE A 20 -14.26 -12.29 15.54
CA ILE A 20 -15.57 -11.82 15.09
C ILE A 20 -16.50 -11.95 16.31
N THR A 21 -16.43 -10.99 17.22
CA THR A 21 -17.47 -10.77 18.22
C THR A 21 -18.40 -9.68 17.69
N SER A 22 -19.69 -9.90 17.90
CA SER A 22 -20.84 -9.26 17.26
C SER A 22 -20.97 -7.72 17.39
N ASN A 23 -19.96 -7.00 17.87
CA ASN A 23 -20.01 -5.54 18.04
C ASN A 23 -18.69 -4.90 17.56
N GLY A 24 -18.74 -4.23 16.42
CA GLY A 24 -17.62 -3.45 15.90
C GLY A 24 -17.03 -4.08 14.64
N SER A 25 -17.72 -3.88 13.52
CA SER A 25 -17.10 -3.96 12.21
C SER A 25 -15.79 -3.16 12.24
N THR A 26 -14.64 -3.81 12.02
CA THR A 26 -13.49 -3.07 11.48
C THR A 26 -14.02 -2.41 10.20
N GLU A 27 -14.27 -1.10 10.26
CA GLU A 27 -14.97 -0.43 9.18
C GLU A 27 -14.11 -0.56 7.94
N PHE A 28 -14.69 -0.96 6.81
CA PHE A 28 -13.99 -1.01 5.52
C PHE A 28 -13.24 0.30 5.23
N LYS A 29 -13.81 1.42 5.73
CA LYS A 29 -13.21 2.74 5.78
C LYS A 29 -11.86 2.78 6.51
N ASP A 30 -11.73 2.14 7.67
CA ASP A 30 -10.49 2.10 8.46
C ASP A 30 -9.40 1.31 7.74
N VAL A 31 -9.77 0.23 7.05
CA VAL A 31 -8.84 -0.55 6.23
C VAL A 31 -8.31 0.28 5.05
N ILE A 32 -9.19 0.96 4.31
CA ILE A 32 -8.77 1.84 3.22
C ILE A 32 -7.95 3.02 3.74
N LYS A 33 -8.35 3.63 4.85
CA LYS A 33 -7.60 4.74 5.46
C LYS A 33 -6.18 4.30 5.82
N THR A 34 -6.04 3.15 6.48
CA THR A 34 -4.74 2.59 6.83
C THR A 34 -3.90 2.29 5.59
N ALA A 35 -4.51 1.79 4.50
CA ALA A 35 -3.79 1.55 3.25
C ALA A 35 -3.30 2.85 2.60
N ILE A 36 -4.11 3.92 2.62
CA ILE A 36 -3.71 5.26 2.14
C ILE A 36 -2.55 5.80 2.97
N ASP A 37 -2.64 5.72 4.30
CA ASP A 37 -1.60 6.20 5.20
C ASP A 37 -0.28 5.46 4.95
N ASN A 38 -0.32 4.13 4.75
CA ASN A 38 0.86 3.32 4.39
C ASN A 38 1.48 3.73 3.05
N VAL A 39 0.68 4.00 2.01
CA VAL A 39 1.21 4.44 0.70
C VAL A 39 1.88 5.81 0.83
N ASN A 40 1.28 6.73 1.57
CA ASN A 40 1.84 8.04 1.85
C ASN A 40 3.17 7.97 2.62
N ASP A 41 3.30 7.02 3.55
CA ASP A 41 4.57 6.79 4.25
C ASP A 41 5.63 6.21 3.31
N LEU A 42 5.25 5.30 2.41
CA LEU A 42 6.16 4.76 1.38
C LEU A 42 6.64 5.83 0.40
N GLU A 43 5.78 6.76 -0.02
CA GLU A 43 6.19 7.90 -0.86
C GLU A 43 7.20 8.78 -0.13
N LYS A 44 6.94 9.13 1.14
CA LYS A 44 7.87 9.92 1.96
C LYS A 44 9.21 9.23 2.16
N ASP A 45 9.21 7.92 2.35
CA ASP A 45 10.43 7.13 2.45
C ASP A 45 11.22 7.15 1.13
N GLY A 46 10.53 7.07 -0.01
CA GLY A 46 11.12 7.24 -1.33
C GLY A 46 11.77 8.63 -1.51
N ASP A 47 11.05 9.69 -1.17
CA ASP A 47 11.55 11.07 -1.24
C ASP A 47 12.77 11.28 -0.34
N LYS A 48 12.71 10.75 0.88
CA LYS A 48 13.83 10.80 1.83
C LYS A 48 15.04 10.03 1.31
N SER A 49 14.82 8.88 0.70
CA SER A 49 15.87 8.07 0.09
C SER A 49 16.53 8.81 -1.09
N ILE A 50 15.75 9.52 -1.92
CA ILE A 50 16.30 10.39 -2.97
C ILE A 50 17.19 11.48 -2.35
N VAL A 51 16.72 12.14 -1.30
CA VAL A 51 17.47 13.19 -0.62
C VAL A 51 18.78 12.66 -0.01
N ASN A 52 18.77 11.46 0.56
CA ASN A 52 19.97 10.82 1.09
C ASN A 52 20.93 10.38 -0.01
N LEU A 53 20.42 9.88 -1.14
CA LEU A 53 21.22 9.54 -2.31
C LEU A 53 21.96 10.77 -2.85
N LEU A 54 21.27 11.91 -2.99
CA LEU A 54 21.89 13.17 -3.41
C LEU A 54 22.94 13.68 -2.41
N GLN A 55 22.81 13.32 -1.13
CA GLN A 55 23.80 13.60 -0.08
C GLN A 55 24.94 12.56 -0.02
N GLY A 56 24.93 11.53 -0.86
CA GLY A 56 25.92 10.45 -0.85
C GLY A 56 25.80 9.49 0.34
N LYS A 57 24.68 9.51 1.06
CA LYS A 57 24.41 8.66 2.25
C LYS A 57 23.71 7.36 1.92
N GLU A 58 23.22 7.20 0.69
CA GLU A 58 22.40 6.06 0.27
C GLU A 58 22.73 5.66 -1.17
N ASP A 59 22.62 4.38 -1.48
CA ASP A 59 22.90 3.84 -2.81
C ASP A 59 21.70 3.99 -3.75
N VAL A 60 21.99 4.19 -5.04
CA VAL A 60 20.96 4.31 -6.10
C VAL A 60 20.01 3.11 -6.10
N HIS A 61 20.52 1.92 -5.77
CA HIS A 61 19.72 0.70 -5.75
C HIS A 61 18.65 0.72 -4.64
N THR A 62 19.00 1.21 -3.45
CA THR A 62 18.07 1.31 -2.32
C THR A 62 16.98 2.35 -2.60
N THR A 63 17.36 3.50 -3.15
CA THR A 63 16.40 4.52 -3.59
C THR A 63 15.48 4.03 -4.69
N MET A 64 16.02 3.31 -5.69
CA MET A 64 15.20 2.71 -6.74
C MET A 64 14.19 1.72 -6.18
N ILE A 65 14.60 0.88 -5.22
CA ILE A 65 13.70 -0.08 -4.56
C ILE A 65 12.60 0.64 -3.77
N ALA A 66 12.95 1.69 -3.02
CA ALA A 66 11.97 2.47 -2.26
C ALA A 66 10.92 3.10 -3.18
N LEU A 67 11.35 3.69 -4.29
CA LEU A 67 10.46 4.26 -5.30
C LEU A 67 9.58 3.22 -5.98
N GLN A 68 10.14 2.06 -6.36
CA GLN A 68 9.36 0.98 -6.95
C GLN A 68 8.31 0.43 -5.98
N LYS A 69 8.65 0.36 -4.68
CA LYS A 69 7.71 -0.06 -3.65
C LYS A 69 6.54 0.91 -3.54
N ALA A 70 6.81 2.21 -3.48
CA ALA A 70 5.78 3.24 -3.47
C ALA A 70 4.86 3.16 -4.70
N ASP A 71 5.43 3.04 -5.92
CA ASP A 71 4.67 2.93 -7.17
C ASP A 71 3.76 1.69 -7.18
N ILE A 72 4.29 0.51 -6.84
CA ILE A 72 3.52 -0.73 -6.81
C ILE A 72 2.38 -0.66 -5.77
N SER A 73 2.67 -0.15 -4.56
CA SER A 73 1.67 0.00 -3.51
C SER A 73 0.57 0.99 -3.90
N MET A 74 0.92 2.08 -4.58
CA MET A 74 -0.05 3.05 -5.09
C MET A 74 -0.96 2.44 -6.18
N ARG A 75 -0.39 1.67 -7.12
CA ARG A 75 -1.17 0.94 -8.14
C ARG A 75 -2.14 -0.05 -7.51
N MET A 76 -1.71 -0.74 -6.46
CA MET A 76 -2.57 -1.65 -5.71
C MET A 76 -3.72 -0.90 -5.04
N LEU A 77 -3.46 0.22 -4.37
CA LEU A 77 -4.48 1.07 -3.75
C LEU A 77 -5.51 1.57 -4.78
N LEU A 78 -5.07 2.03 -5.95
CA LEU A 78 -5.96 2.45 -7.04
C LEU A 78 -6.83 1.29 -7.53
N SER A 79 -6.27 0.08 -7.62
CA SER A 79 -7.03 -1.12 -8.02
C SER A 79 -8.11 -1.45 -6.99
N VAL A 80 -7.78 -1.38 -5.69
CA VAL A 80 -8.75 -1.56 -4.60
C VAL A 80 -9.83 -0.48 -4.63
N ARG A 81 -9.46 0.79 -4.82
CA ARG A 81 -10.39 1.91 -4.98
C ARG A 81 -11.36 1.68 -6.13
N ASN A 82 -10.84 1.30 -7.30
CA ASN A 82 -11.67 1.02 -8.47
C ASN A 82 -12.62 -0.14 -8.19
N LYS A 83 -12.14 -1.21 -7.55
CA LYS A 83 -12.99 -2.37 -7.23
C LYS A 83 -14.09 -2.04 -6.22
N ALA A 84 -13.79 -1.18 -5.24
CA ALA A 84 -14.79 -0.69 -4.30
C ALA A 84 -15.87 0.16 -4.99
N LEU A 85 -15.47 1.02 -5.93
CA LEU A 85 -16.42 1.81 -6.73
C LEU A 85 -17.26 0.93 -7.66
N GLU A 86 -16.67 -0.11 -8.26
CA GLU A 86 -17.41 -1.12 -9.03
C GLU A 86 -18.43 -1.85 -8.17
N ALA A 87 -18.05 -2.33 -6.98
CA ALA A 87 -18.95 -3.01 -6.07
C ALA A 87 -20.12 -2.11 -5.64
N TYR A 88 -19.85 -0.83 -5.37
CA TYR A 88 -20.90 0.16 -5.09
C TYR A 88 -21.84 0.34 -6.29
N LYS A 89 -21.27 0.47 -7.51
CA LYS A 89 -22.08 0.57 -8.74
C LYS A 89 -22.91 -0.69 -8.98
N GLU A 90 -22.37 -1.87 -8.74
CA GLU A 90 -23.09 -3.14 -8.93
C GLU A 90 -24.29 -3.24 -7.98
N ILE A 91 -24.12 -2.90 -6.70
CA ILE A 91 -25.23 -2.86 -5.72
C ILE A 91 -26.33 -1.88 -6.16
N MET A 92 -25.96 -0.75 -6.79
CA MET A 92 -26.92 0.21 -7.33
C MET A 92 -27.63 -0.32 -8.60
N HIS A 93 -26.94 -1.09 -9.44
CA HIS A 93 -27.52 -1.67 -10.67
C HIS A 93 -28.37 -2.93 -10.42
N MET A 94 -28.14 -3.65 -9.32
CA MET A 94 -28.98 -4.79 -8.92
C MET A 94 -30.38 -4.36 -8.42
N GLN A 95 -30.61 -3.07 -8.18
CA GLN A 95 -31.90 -2.53 -7.75
C GLN A 95 -32.81 -2.14 -8.93
N PHE A 96 -33.02 -2.99 -9.95
CA PHE A 96 -34.19 -2.92 -10.85
C PHE A 96 -34.47 -4.27 -11.50
#